data_AF-A0A1C3NU89-F1
#
_entry.id   AF-A0A1C3NU89-F1
#
_cell.length_a   1.000
_cell.length_b   1.000
_cell.length_c   1.000
_cell.angle_alpha   90.00
_cell.angle_beta   90.00
_cell.angle_gamma   90.00
#
_symmetry.space_group_name_H-M   'P 1'
#
loop_
_entity.id
_entity.type
_entity.pdbx_description
1 polymer ?
#
loop_
_entity_poly.entity_id
_entity_poly.type
_entity_poly.pdbx_seq_one_letter_code
_entity_poly.pdbx_strand_id
1 'polypeptide(L)'
;MNSLLFPGARQAVQLKRRRVDRKTGKVSIKTVYAVTSLTAEQATPAELARLIRSHWKIEALHHVRDVTFAEDASQLRTGSAPRAMATWRNLAIGALRLAGKSSIAAGLRHNARDASRPLALLGLT
;
A
#
# COMPACT_ATOMS: atom_id res chain seq x y z
N MET A 1 -20.73 -22.20 25.90
CA MET A 1 -20.65 -22.37 24.43
C MET A 1 -20.94 -21.03 23.77
N ASN A 2 -19.96 -20.50 23.03
CA ASN A 2 -20.02 -19.45 21.97
C ASN A 2 -18.76 -18.58 22.01
N SER A 3 -17.62 -19.17 21.63
CA SER A 3 -16.46 -18.40 21.19
C SER A 3 -16.48 -18.40 19.67
N LEU A 4 -17.13 -17.41 19.06
CA LEU A 4 -16.87 -17.13 17.65
C LEU A 4 -15.40 -16.68 17.56
N LEU A 5 -14.62 -17.28 16.65
CA LEU A 5 -13.17 -17.02 16.47
C LEU A 5 -12.81 -15.55 16.18
N PHE A 6 -13.81 -14.68 16.03
CA PHE A 6 -13.68 -13.25 15.76
C PHE A 6 -14.62 -12.46 16.68
N PRO A 7 -14.27 -12.30 17.98
CA PRO A 7 -15.06 -11.48 18.89
C PRO A 7 -15.13 -10.04 18.36
N GLY A 8 -16.34 -9.56 18.09
CA GLY A 8 -16.59 -8.23 17.52
C GLY A 8 -16.95 -8.21 16.03
N ALA A 9 -16.94 -9.34 15.33
CA ALA A 9 -17.49 -9.41 13.98
C ALA A 9 -19.01 -9.13 14.01
N ARG A 10 -19.45 -8.19 13.17
CA ARG A 10 -20.87 -7.78 13.02
C ARG A 10 -21.47 -8.20 11.67
N GLN A 11 -20.64 -8.40 10.65
CA GLN A 11 -21.06 -8.89 9.34
C GLN A 11 -20.06 -9.89 8.77
N ALA A 12 -20.58 -10.87 8.03
CA ALA A 12 -19.80 -11.71 7.10
C ALA A 12 -20.09 -11.25 5.66
N VAL A 13 -19.07 -11.15 4.84
CA VAL A 13 -19.19 -10.69 3.44
C VAL A 13 -18.59 -11.72 2.50
N GLN A 14 -19.35 -12.06 1.45
CA GLN A 14 -18.88 -12.84 0.32
C GLN A 14 -18.53 -11.88 -0.82
N LEU A 15 -17.30 -11.94 -1.30
CA LEU A 15 -16.80 -11.13 -2.41
C LEU A 15 -16.43 -12.02 -3.58
N LYS A 16 -17.04 -11.79 -4.74
CA LYS A 16 -16.61 -12.39 -6.01
C LYS A 16 -15.62 -11.46 -6.71
N ARG A 17 -14.39 -11.92 -6.89
CA ARG A 17 -13.31 -11.18 -7.56
C ARG A 17 -13.11 -11.74 -8.95
N ARG A 18 -13.31 -10.92 -9.98
CA ARG A 18 -12.93 -11.22 -11.37
C ARG A 18 -11.56 -10.59 -11.65
N ARG A 19 -10.57 -11.40 -12.03
CA ARG A 19 -9.24 -10.96 -12.48
C ARG A 19 -9.03 -11.39 -13.92
N VAL A 20 -8.51 -10.48 -14.73
CA VAL A 20 -8.03 -10.77 -16.08
C VAL A 20 -6.51 -10.73 -16.05
N ASP A 21 -5.88 -11.82 -16.48
CA ASP A 21 -4.44 -11.82 -16.75
C ASP A 21 -4.18 -11.01 -18.03
N ARG A 22 -3.39 -9.94 -17.93
CA ARG A 22 -3.17 -9.03 -19.06
C ARG A 22 -2.29 -9.60 -20.17
N LYS A 23 -1.46 -10.61 -19.88
CA LYS A 23 -0.57 -11.21 -20.88
C LYS A 23 -1.27 -12.31 -21.68
N THR A 24 -2.09 -13.10 -21.00
CA THR A 24 -2.73 -14.30 -21.56
C THR A 24 -4.22 -14.11 -21.86
N GLY A 25 -4.84 -13.03 -21.37
CA GLY A 25 -6.28 -12.80 -21.47
C GLY A 25 -7.13 -13.68 -20.55
N LYS A 26 -6.52 -14.62 -19.81
CA LYS A 26 -7.24 -15.58 -18.98
C LYS A 26 -8.05 -14.89 -17.88
N VAL A 27 -9.34 -15.19 -17.83
CA VAL A 27 -10.24 -14.71 -16.78
C VAL A 27 -10.27 -15.73 -15.65
N SER A 28 -10.17 -15.25 -14.41
CA SER A 28 -10.37 -16.05 -13.20
C SER A 28 -11.39 -15.36 -12.30
N ILE A 29 -12.29 -16.15 -11.72
CA ILE A 29 -13.25 -15.70 -10.72
C ILE A 29 -12.92 -16.44 -9.42
N LYS A 30 -12.72 -15.69 -8.33
CA LYS A 30 -12.50 -16.25 -7.00
C LYS A 30 -13.54 -15.72 -6.04
N THR A 31 -14.11 -16.60 -5.23
CA THR A 31 -14.94 -16.23 -4.08
C THR A 31 -14.04 -16.10 -2.86
N VAL A 32 -14.14 -14.98 -2.16
CA VAL A 32 -13.41 -14.68 -0.93
C VAL A 32 -14.42 -14.33 0.15
N TYR A 33 -14.21 -14.83 1.36
CA TYR A 33 -15.01 -14.46 2.52
C TYR A 33 -14.23 -13.52 3.43
N ALA A 34 -14.90 -12.53 4.00
CA ALA A 34 -14.34 -11.59 4.96
C ALA A 34 -15.33 -11.39 6.11
N VAL A 35 -14.80 -10.97 7.26
CA VAL A 35 -15.60 -10.53 8.40
C VAL A 35 -15.24 -9.08 8.72
N THR A 36 -16.18 -8.32 9.25
CA THR A 36 -15.95 -6.93 9.66
C THR A 36 -16.71 -6.61 10.93
N SER A 37 -16.16 -5.69 11.73
CA SER A 37 -16.84 -5.12 12.90
C SER A 37 -17.85 -4.02 12.52
N LEU A 38 -17.84 -3.56 11.26
CA LEU A 38 -18.83 -2.60 10.77
C LEU A 38 -20.21 -3.27 10.69
N THR A 39 -21.26 -2.58 11.11
CA THR A 39 -22.65 -3.02 10.93
C THR A 39 -23.18 -2.68 9.54
N ALA A 40 -24.33 -3.24 9.15
CA ALA A 40 -24.92 -3.01 7.83
C ALA A 40 -25.34 -1.55 7.62
N GLU A 41 -25.66 -0.85 8.72
CA GLU A 41 -25.99 0.57 8.74
C GLU A 41 -24.75 1.46 8.61
N GLN A 42 -23.58 0.98 9.05
CA GLN A 42 -22.32 1.74 8.99
C GLN A 42 -21.61 1.64 7.65
N ALA A 43 -21.80 0.53 6.92
CA ALA A 43 -21.15 0.34 5.63
C ALA A 43 -21.99 -0.55 4.71
N THR A 44 -22.35 0.01 3.58
CA THR A 44 -23.03 -0.70 2.49
C THR A 44 -22.09 -1.72 1.83
N PRO A 45 -22.63 -2.73 1.09
CA PRO A 45 -21.80 -3.67 0.34
C PRO A 45 -20.83 -3.00 -0.65
N ALA A 46 -21.23 -1.88 -1.27
CA ALA A 46 -20.38 -1.12 -2.19
C ALA A 46 -19.21 -0.46 -1.46
N GLU A 47 -19.43 0.09 -0.28
CA GLU A 47 -18.38 0.68 0.55
C GLU A 47 -17.41 -0.38 1.07
N LEU A 48 -17.92 -1.53 1.53
CA LEU A 48 -17.08 -2.67 1.91
C LEU A 48 -16.22 -3.15 0.73
N ALA A 49 -16.78 -3.26 -0.46
CA ALA A 49 -16.03 -3.62 -1.66
C ALA A 49 -14.94 -2.57 -1.98
N ARG A 50 -15.23 -1.28 -1.82
CA ARG A 50 -14.26 -0.19 -2.00
C ARG A 50 -13.14 -0.26 -0.96
N LEU A 51 -13.44 -0.52 0.31
CA LEU A 51 -12.44 -0.66 1.38
C LEU A 51 -11.53 -1.86 1.11
N ILE A 52 -12.12 -3.02 0.81
CA ILE A 52 -11.36 -4.23 0.45
C ILE A 52 -10.47 -3.99 -0.76
N ARG A 53 -10.96 -3.28 -1.78
CA ARG A 53 -10.14 -2.92 -2.95
C ARG A 53 -9.03 -1.93 -2.59
N SER A 54 -9.32 -0.96 -1.72
CA SER A 54 -8.37 0.07 -1.29
C SER A 54 -7.21 -0.52 -0.49
N HIS A 55 -7.40 -1.67 0.17
CA HIS A 55 -6.33 -2.38 0.86
C HIS A 55 -5.14 -2.72 -0.06
N TRP A 56 -5.36 -2.96 -1.37
CA TRP A 56 -4.29 -3.17 -2.35
C TRP A 56 -3.33 -1.98 -2.50
N LYS A 57 -3.69 -0.79 -2.00
CA LYS A 57 -2.77 0.35 -1.96
C LYS A 57 -1.54 0.07 -1.09
N ILE A 58 -1.64 -0.84 -0.11
CA ILE A 58 -0.51 -1.29 0.71
C ILE A 58 0.49 -2.05 -0.17
N GLU A 59 0.02 -3.01 -0.95
CA GLU A 59 0.87 -3.76 -1.90
C GLU A 59 1.47 -2.85 -2.97
N ALA A 60 0.71 -1.86 -3.45
CA ALA A 60 1.24 -0.86 -4.36
C ALA A 60 2.38 -0.03 -3.73
N LEU A 61 2.33 0.24 -2.42
CA LEU A 61 3.43 0.88 -1.70
C LEU A 61 4.64 -0.04 -1.58
N HIS A 62 4.44 -1.33 -1.29
CA HIS A 62 5.52 -2.32 -1.25
C HIS A 62 6.24 -2.39 -2.60
N HIS A 63 5.49 -2.50 -3.71
CA HIS A 63 6.08 -2.49 -5.04
C HIS A 63 6.97 -1.26 -5.32
N VAL A 64 6.55 -0.07 -4.89
CA VAL A 64 7.40 1.14 -5.01
C VAL A 64 8.68 0.99 -4.21
N ARG A 65 8.62 0.48 -2.99
CA ARG A 65 9.81 0.25 -2.15
C ARG A 65 10.74 -0.78 -2.78
N ASP A 66 10.20 -1.92 -3.19
CA ASP A 66 10.98 -3.04 -3.68
C ASP A 66 11.64 -2.70 -5.03
N VAL A 67 10.88 -2.10 -5.94
CA VAL A 67 11.36 -1.87 -7.31
C VAL A 67 11.99 -0.48 -7.49
N THR A 68 11.35 0.58 -6.98
CA THR A 68 11.88 1.94 -7.19
C THR A 68 13.03 2.26 -6.24
N PHE A 69 12.99 1.75 -5.00
CA PHE A 69 14.07 1.94 -4.02
C PHE A 69 15.00 0.72 -3.88
N ALA A 70 14.82 -0.30 -4.73
CA ALA A 70 15.62 -1.53 -4.72
C ALA A 70 15.72 -2.15 -3.31
N GLU A 71 14.62 -2.10 -2.54
CA GLU A 71 14.64 -2.53 -1.14
C GLU A 71 15.05 -4.00 -0.98
N ASP A 72 14.55 -4.88 -1.83
CA ASP A 72 14.91 -6.30 -1.84
C ASP A 72 16.40 -6.54 -2.14
N ALA A 73 17.01 -5.66 -2.94
CA ALA A 73 18.43 -5.74 -3.28
C ALA A 73 19.36 -5.13 -2.22
N SER A 74 18.80 -4.44 -1.21
CA SER A 74 19.58 -3.80 -0.14
C SER A 74 20.32 -4.85 0.70
N GLN A 75 21.65 -4.73 0.82
CA GLN A 75 22.49 -5.63 1.63
C GLN A 75 22.66 -5.19 3.09
N LEU A 76 22.07 -4.07 3.49
CA LEU A 76 22.07 -3.65 4.90
C LEU A 76 21.32 -4.68 5.75
N ARG A 77 22.02 -5.27 6.74
CA ARG A 77 21.51 -6.33 7.62
C ARG A 77 21.83 -6.12 9.10
N THR A 78 22.68 -5.16 9.45
CA THR A 78 23.20 -5.01 10.81
C THR A 78 22.40 -3.99 11.62
N GLY A 79 22.12 -4.33 12.89
CA GLY A 79 21.52 -3.43 13.86
C GLY A 79 20.19 -2.82 13.38
N SER A 80 20.01 -1.51 13.60
CA SER A 80 18.80 -0.79 13.21
C SER A 80 18.79 -0.32 11.75
N ALA A 81 19.85 -0.59 10.97
CA ALA A 81 20.00 -0.06 9.61
C ALA A 81 18.85 -0.46 8.66
N PRO A 82 18.35 -1.72 8.63
CA PRO A 82 17.21 -2.06 7.78
C PRO A 82 15.95 -1.25 8.11
N ARG A 83 15.67 -1.07 9.41
CA ARG A 83 14.53 -0.29 9.89
C ARG A 83 14.69 1.20 9.57
N ALA A 84 15.87 1.76 9.78
CA ALA A 84 16.17 3.15 9.44
C ALA A 84 15.95 3.41 7.95
N MET A 85 16.45 2.52 7.08
CA MET A 85 16.25 2.65 5.64
C MET A 85 14.79 2.53 5.22
N ALA A 86 14.01 1.61 5.82
CA ALA A 86 12.58 1.54 5.57
C ALA A 86 11.88 2.86 5.95
N THR A 87 12.25 3.47 7.08
CA THR A 87 11.75 4.79 7.50
C THR A 87 12.10 5.88 6.50
N TRP A 88 13.36 5.97 6.07
CA TRP A 88 13.81 6.98 5.10
C TRP A 88 13.12 6.84 3.74
N ARG A 89 12.95 5.62 3.23
CA ARG A 89 12.21 5.36 1.99
C ARG A 89 10.75 5.79 2.12
N ASN A 90 10.09 5.43 3.22
CA ASN A 90 8.71 5.85 3.49
C ASN A 90 8.58 7.36 3.58
N LEU A 91 9.52 8.05 4.24
CA LEU A 91 9.56 9.51 4.30
C LEU A 91 9.66 10.12 2.90
N ALA A 92 10.60 9.64 2.07
CA ALA A 92 10.77 10.14 0.71
C ALA A 92 9.52 9.91 -0.15
N ILE A 93 8.88 8.74 -0.06
CA ILE A 93 7.62 8.45 -0.75
C ILE A 93 6.52 9.40 -0.28
N GLY A 94 6.39 9.59 1.04
CA GLY A 94 5.41 10.48 1.63
C GLY A 94 5.58 11.93 1.17
N ALA A 95 6.79 12.47 1.27
CA ALA A 95 7.12 13.84 0.87
C ALA A 95 6.81 14.08 -0.62
N LEU A 96 7.20 13.15 -1.50
CA LEU A 96 6.89 13.26 -2.93
C LEU A 96 5.39 13.22 -3.21
N ARG A 97 4.61 12.38 -2.50
CA ARG A 97 3.14 12.33 -2.64
C ARG A 97 2.48 13.61 -2.14
N LEU A 98 2.92 14.15 -1.02
CA LEU A 98 2.42 15.41 -0.46
C LEU A 98 2.69 16.59 -1.40
N ALA A 99 3.81 16.58 -2.11
CA ALA A 99 4.11 17.53 -3.18
C ALA A 99 3.43 17.20 -4.53
N GLY A 100 2.41 16.34 -4.53
CA GLY A 100 1.58 16.06 -5.70
C GLY A 100 2.26 15.23 -6.79
N LYS A 101 3.39 14.56 -6.52
CA LYS A 101 4.06 13.74 -7.54
C LYS A 101 3.31 12.43 -7.76
N SER A 102 2.81 12.23 -8.98
CA SER A 102 2.13 11.01 -9.41
C SER A 102 3.08 9.84 -9.69
N SER A 103 4.35 10.13 -10.04
CA SER A 103 5.40 9.14 -10.26
C SER A 103 6.55 9.34 -9.27
N ILE A 104 6.71 8.38 -8.36
CA ILE A 104 7.80 8.38 -7.37
C ILE A 104 9.15 8.29 -8.06
N ALA A 105 9.30 7.41 -9.05
CA ALA A 105 10.55 7.25 -9.78
C ALA A 105 10.99 8.54 -10.50
N ALA A 106 10.05 9.26 -11.11
CA ALA A 106 10.34 10.56 -11.72
C ALA A 106 10.70 11.61 -10.67
N GLY A 107 9.98 11.64 -9.55
CA GLY A 107 10.29 12.50 -8.41
C GLY A 107 11.70 12.29 -7.87
N LEU A 108 12.11 11.03 -7.69
CA LEU A 108 13.48 10.71 -7.27
C LEU A 108 14.53 11.20 -8.27
N ARG A 109 14.35 10.93 -9.57
CA ARG A 109 15.29 11.38 -10.61
C ARG A 109 15.43 12.90 -10.66
N HIS A 110 14.33 13.63 -10.47
CA HIS A 110 14.35 15.10 -10.43
C HIS A 110 15.17 15.64 -9.24
N ASN A 111 15.12 14.96 -8.09
CA ASN A 111 15.79 15.38 -6.86
C ASN A 111 17.24 14.84 -6.75
N ALA A 112 17.58 13.75 -7.44
CA ALA A 112 18.83 13.01 -7.22
C ALA A 112 20.13 13.78 -7.49
N ARG A 113 20.09 14.86 -8.29
CA ARG A 113 21.28 15.63 -8.70
C ARG A 113 21.39 17.01 -8.05
N ASP A 114 20.51 17.32 -7.10
CA ASP A 114 20.46 18.63 -6.46
C ASP A 114 19.93 18.48 -5.04
N ALA A 115 20.84 18.53 -4.06
CA ALA A 115 20.53 18.33 -2.65
C ALA A 115 19.63 19.44 -2.06
N SER A 116 19.54 20.60 -2.71
CA SER A 116 18.63 21.66 -2.27
C SER A 116 17.15 21.29 -2.46
N ARG A 117 16.82 20.51 -3.50
CA ARG A 117 15.43 20.17 -3.84
C ARG A 117 14.76 19.26 -2.81
N PRO A 118 15.40 18.17 -2.31
CA PRO A 118 14.88 17.43 -1.18
C PRO A 118 14.69 18.27 0.08
N LEU A 119 15.58 19.23 0.36
CA LEU A 119 15.47 20.07 1.55
C LEU A 119 14.29 21.04 1.44
N ALA A 120 14.13 21.68 0.29
CA ALA A 120 12.97 22.53 -0.01
C ALA A 120 11.66 21.73 0.03
N LEU A 121 11.67 20.50 -0.49
CA LEU A 121 10.52 19.57 -0.42
C LEU A 121 10.10 19.27 1.02
N LEU A 122 11.06 19.26 1.95
CA LEU A 122 10.85 19.04 3.38
C LEU A 122 10.62 20.35 4.17
N GLY A 123 10.69 21.51 3.53
CA GLY A 123 10.55 22.82 4.18
C GLY A 123 11.73 23.19 5.07
N LEU A 124 12.95 22.74 4.73
CA LEU A 124 14.18 22.95 5.50
C LEU A 124 15.10 24.03 4.94
N THR A 125 14.63 24.79 3.94
CA THR A 125 15.34 25.87 3.25
C THR A 125 14.36 26.97 2.89
#